data_AF-A0A2P8WGF1-F1
#
_entry.id   AF-A0A2P8WGF1-F1
#
_cell.length_a   1.000
_cell.length_b   1.000
_cell.length_c   1.000
_cell.angle_alpha   90.00
_cell.angle_beta   90.00
_cell.angle_gamma   90.00
#
_symmetry.space_group_name_H-M   'P 1'
#
loop_
_entity.id
_entity.type
_entity.pdbx_description
1 polymer ?
#
loop_
_entity_poly.entity_id
_entity_poly.type
_entity_poly.pdbx_seq_one_letter_code
_entity_poly.pdbx_strand_id
1 'polypeptide(L)'
;MIENITNTVPVFAGLLDSIIEELGAKDRREHERRMKELQIIENSNLRDEYVQQLLLDRMLYPIEKAQHDIQTRAKHAQWLAHMITSQYKEHGLTKEQAIELAQQFRLLAIQITNVDTLHDLRFVYAAVTMFVDKISSFKHKKFEESLEYSIRKNILNPLNSCIATQKNFELRLRMMNHQTVLAPGKAEN
;
A
#
# COMPACT_ATOMS: atom_id res chain seq x y z
N MET A 1 -35.46 24.17 16.76
CA MET A 1 -34.05 24.62 16.70
C MET A 1 -33.39 23.79 15.62
N ILE A 2 -32.91 24.43 14.56
CA ILE A 2 -32.26 23.75 13.44
C ILE A 2 -30.81 23.52 13.90
N GLU A 3 -30.47 22.27 14.15
CA GLU A 3 -29.09 21.88 14.40
C GLU A 3 -28.30 22.14 13.12
N ASN A 4 -27.37 23.11 13.21
CA ASN A 4 -26.34 23.33 12.21
C ASN A 4 -25.47 22.08 12.12
N ILE A 5 -25.85 21.15 11.24
CA ILE A 5 -24.92 20.16 10.71
C ILE A 5 -23.92 20.99 9.92
N THR A 6 -22.79 21.29 10.54
CA THR A 6 -21.61 21.76 9.83
C THR A 6 -21.27 20.69 8.81
N ASN A 7 -21.72 20.87 7.57
CA ASN A 7 -21.20 20.17 6.41
C ASN A 7 -19.73 20.57 6.29
N THR A 8 -18.87 19.90 7.05
CA THR A 8 -17.43 19.96 6.86
C THR A 8 -17.20 19.48 5.44
N VAL A 9 -16.88 20.42 4.54
CA VAL A 9 -16.48 20.09 3.17
C VAL A 9 -15.34 19.09 3.31
N PRO A 10 -15.47 17.86 2.78
CA PRO A 10 -14.38 16.90 2.83
C PRO A 10 -13.18 17.51 2.12
N VAL A 11 -12.13 17.78 2.90
CA VAL A 11 -10.87 18.36 2.42
C VAL A 11 -10.05 17.21 1.86
N PHE A 12 -9.77 17.24 0.55
CA PHE A 12 -8.94 16.22 -0.10
C PHE A 12 -7.47 16.63 -0.16
N ALA A 13 -7.18 17.93 0.00
CA ALA A 13 -5.83 18.44 0.06
C ALA A 13 -5.03 17.71 1.16
N GLY A 14 -3.95 17.05 0.75
CA GLY A 14 -3.05 16.30 1.65
C GLY A 14 -3.64 15.02 2.24
N LEU A 15 -4.80 14.54 1.76
CA LEU A 15 -5.44 13.34 2.31
C LEU A 15 -4.52 12.12 2.26
N LEU A 16 -3.94 11.83 1.08
CA LEU A 16 -3.05 10.68 0.93
C LEU A 16 -1.79 10.83 1.78
N ASP A 17 -1.21 12.03 1.82
CA ASP A 17 0.00 12.31 2.61
C ASP A 17 -0.27 12.09 4.10
N SER A 18 -1.41 12.56 4.61
CA SER A 18 -1.80 12.33 6.02
C SER A 18 -1.97 10.85 6.36
N ILE A 19 -2.52 10.05 5.43
CA ILE A 19 -2.65 8.59 5.58
C ILE A 19 -1.27 7.93 5.62
N ILE A 20 -0.37 8.34 4.73
CA ILE A 20 1.01 7.83 4.67
C ILE A 20 1.76 8.18 5.97
N GLU A 21 1.63 9.40 6.47
CA GLU A 21 2.24 9.82 7.73
C GLU A 21 1.72 9.02 8.92
N GLU A 22 0.40 8.82 9.02
CA GLU A 22 -0.24 8.04 10.09
C GLU A 22 0.23 6.58 10.08
N LEU A 23 0.18 5.93 8.91
CA LEU A 23 0.63 4.55 8.74
C LEU A 23 2.13 4.41 9.01
N GLY A 24 2.96 5.33 8.50
CA GLY A 24 4.40 5.32 8.73
C GLY A 24 4.74 5.51 10.21
N ALA A 25 4.01 6.36 10.93
CA ALA A 25 4.20 6.54 12.37
C ALA A 25 3.78 5.29 13.17
N LYS A 26 2.76 4.56 12.72
CA LYS A 26 2.38 3.28 13.34
C LYS A 26 3.43 2.21 13.10
N ASP A 27 3.90 2.07 11.86
CA ASP A 27 4.93 1.10 11.47
C ASP A 27 6.24 1.32 12.23
N ARG A 28 6.72 2.56 12.34
CA ARG A 28 7.91 2.90 13.15
C ARG A 28 7.77 2.53 14.62
N ARG A 29 6.61 2.83 15.23
CA ARG A 29 6.34 2.48 16.63
C ARG A 29 6.32 0.97 16.86
N GLU A 30 5.75 0.22 15.93
CA GLU A 30 5.74 -1.24 15.98
C GLU A 30 7.15 -1.82 15.83
N HIS A 31 7.93 -1.28 14.89
CA HIS A 31 9.33 -1.65 14.72
C HIS A 31 10.16 -1.39 15.98
N GLU A 32 10.07 -0.18 16.56
CA GLU A 32 10.77 0.18 17.80
C GLU A 32 10.37 -0.71 18.97
N ARG A 33 9.07 -1.02 19.11
CA ARG A 33 8.58 -1.92 20.16
C ARG A 33 9.19 -3.31 20.01
N ARG A 34 9.17 -3.88 18.80
CA ARG A 34 9.76 -5.20 18.54
C ARG A 34 11.26 -5.22 18.78
N MET A 35 11.97 -4.14 18.41
CA MET A 35 13.41 -4.01 18.69
C MET A 35 13.71 -3.99 20.19
N LYS A 36 12.89 -3.32 21.00
CA LYS A 36 13.02 -3.35 22.46
C LYS A 36 12.74 -4.74 23.03
N GLU A 37 11.72 -5.42 22.53
CA GLU A 37 11.39 -6.80 22.93
C GLU A 37 12.57 -7.75 22.62
N LEU A 38 13.19 -7.63 21.44
CA LEU A 38 14.37 -8.43 21.07
C LEU A 38 15.64 -8.10 21.87
N GLN A 39 15.81 -6.86 22.33
CA GLN A 39 16.94 -6.49 23.21
C GLN A 39 16.83 -7.11 24.61
N ILE A 40 15.61 -7.39 25.07
CA ILE A 40 15.34 -8.00 26.38
C ILE A 40 15.54 -9.52 26.33
N ILE A 41 15.44 -10.13 25.15
CA ILE A 41 15.54 -11.57 24.94
C ILE A 41 16.98 -11.92 24.51
N GLU A 42 17.77 -12.55 25.40
CA GLU A 42 19.15 -13.02 25.12
C GLU A 42 19.26 -14.14 24.06
N ASN A 43 18.14 -14.58 23.49
CA ASN A 43 18.05 -15.80 22.69
C ASN A 43 18.34 -15.52 21.20
N SER A 44 19.46 -16.03 20.67
CA SER A 44 19.90 -15.82 19.27
C SER A 44 18.82 -16.20 18.24
N ASN A 45 18.09 -17.29 18.49
CA ASN A 45 17.13 -17.84 17.53
C ASN A 45 15.97 -16.89 17.21
N LEU A 46 15.47 -16.12 18.20
CA LEU A 46 14.37 -15.17 17.97
C LEU A 46 14.85 -13.93 17.20
N ARG A 47 16.11 -13.52 17.44
CA ARG A 47 16.76 -12.46 16.67
C ARG A 47 16.98 -12.90 15.23
N ASP A 48 17.45 -14.14 15.02
CA ASP A 48 17.72 -14.71 13.70
C ASP A 48 16.42 -14.87 12.90
N GLU A 49 15.34 -15.38 13.51
CA GLU A 49 14.02 -15.47 12.89
C GLU A 49 13.48 -14.08 12.49
N TYR A 50 13.66 -13.07 13.33
CA TYR A 50 13.24 -11.70 13.02
C TYR A 50 14.05 -11.08 11.87
N VAL A 51 15.37 -11.25 11.87
CA VAL A 51 16.21 -10.86 10.73
C VAL A 51 15.77 -11.58 9.47
N GLN A 52 15.39 -12.86 9.58
CA GLN A 52 14.87 -13.64 8.47
C GLN A 52 13.58 -13.04 7.92
N GLN A 53 12.63 -12.66 8.77
CA GLN A 53 11.38 -12.00 8.38
C GLN A 53 11.64 -10.66 7.66
N LEU A 54 12.55 -9.82 8.19
CA LEU A 54 12.93 -8.55 7.55
C LEU A 54 13.52 -8.75 6.15
N LEU A 55 14.34 -9.78 5.97
CA LEU A 55 14.93 -10.12 4.67
C LEU A 55 13.85 -10.61 3.69
N LEU A 56 12.92 -11.45 4.15
CA LEU A 56 11.80 -11.93 3.34
C LEU A 56 10.85 -10.80 2.90
N ASP A 57 10.65 -9.79 3.75
CA ASP A 57 9.83 -8.62 3.45
C ASP A 57 10.51 -7.64 2.46
N ARG A 58 11.85 -7.63 2.37
CA ARG A 58 12.58 -6.86 1.35
C ARG A 58 12.51 -7.48 -0.06
N MET A 59 12.18 -8.76 -0.18
CA MET A 59 12.20 -9.46 -1.47
C MET A 59 10.84 -9.43 -2.17
N LEU A 60 10.72 -8.73 -3.31
CA LEU A 60 9.64 -8.92 -4.27
C LEU A 60 10.03 -10.00 -5.30
N TYR A 61 9.31 -11.12 -5.36
CA TYR A 61 9.51 -12.16 -6.38
C TYR A 61 8.18 -12.83 -6.75
N PRO A 62 7.88 -13.18 -8.04
CA PRO A 62 8.61 -12.91 -9.28
C PRO A 62 8.32 -11.52 -9.84
N ILE A 63 9.40 -10.91 -10.33
CA ILE A 63 9.57 -9.48 -10.60
C ILE A 63 8.68 -8.99 -11.74
N GLU A 64 8.61 -9.70 -12.88
CA GLU A 64 8.05 -9.11 -14.10
C GLU A 64 6.53 -8.99 -14.11
N LYS A 65 5.81 -10.06 -13.75
CA LYS A 65 4.34 -10.01 -13.70
C LYS A 65 3.86 -9.08 -12.59
N ALA A 66 4.49 -9.14 -11.41
CA ALA A 66 4.15 -8.25 -10.30
C ALA A 66 4.44 -6.78 -10.66
N GLN A 67 5.59 -6.48 -11.25
CA GLN A 67 5.91 -5.13 -11.73
C GLN A 67 4.95 -4.67 -12.84
N HIS A 68 4.62 -5.54 -13.78
CA HIS A 68 3.63 -5.23 -14.82
C HIS A 68 2.27 -4.91 -14.21
N ASP A 69 1.82 -5.71 -13.25
CA ASP A 69 0.56 -5.51 -12.55
C ASP A 69 0.58 -4.19 -11.77
N ILE A 70 1.65 -3.92 -11.01
CA ILE A 70 1.90 -2.66 -10.27
C ILE A 70 1.84 -1.45 -11.22
N GLN A 71 2.57 -1.48 -12.34
CA GLN A 71 2.56 -0.41 -13.33
C GLN A 71 1.17 -0.21 -13.94
N THR A 72 0.45 -1.30 -14.20
CA THR A 72 -0.93 -1.23 -14.70
C THR A 72 -1.87 -0.62 -13.65
N ARG A 73 -1.63 -0.86 -12.37
CA ARG A 73 -2.39 -0.23 -11.28
C ARG A 73 -2.10 1.27 -11.15
N ALA A 74 -0.85 1.68 -11.30
CA ALA A 74 -0.48 3.09 -11.35
C ALA A 74 -1.17 3.80 -12.53
N LYS A 75 -1.19 3.19 -13.71
CA LYS A 75 -1.94 3.70 -14.88
C LYS A 75 -3.44 3.84 -14.60
N HIS A 76 -4.04 2.87 -13.90
CA HIS A 76 -5.44 2.95 -13.51
C HIS A 76 -5.71 4.11 -12.55
N ALA A 77 -4.82 4.36 -11.58
CA ALA A 77 -4.91 5.53 -10.71
C ALA A 77 -4.82 6.85 -11.49
N GLN A 78 -3.92 6.95 -12.48
CA GLN A 78 -3.85 8.11 -13.38
C GLN A 78 -5.14 8.27 -14.22
N TRP A 79 -5.71 7.17 -14.71
CA TRP A 79 -6.97 7.20 -15.43
C TRP A 79 -8.12 7.69 -14.53
N LEU A 80 -8.20 7.24 -13.27
CA LEU A 80 -9.17 7.74 -12.29
C LEU A 80 -9.03 9.24 -12.06
N ALA A 81 -7.80 9.76 -12.00
CA ALA A 81 -7.56 11.20 -11.89
C ALA A 81 -8.14 11.99 -13.07
N HIS A 82 -8.08 11.44 -14.29
CA HIS A 82 -8.70 12.07 -15.45
C HIS A 82 -10.23 11.95 -15.41
N MET A 83 -10.74 10.74 -15.15
CA MET A 83 -12.17 10.45 -15.11
C MET A 83 -12.90 11.34 -14.12
N ILE A 84 -12.37 11.48 -12.91
CA ILE A 84 -13.03 12.25 -11.88
C ILE A 84 -13.13 13.74 -12.21
N THR A 85 -12.13 14.29 -12.92
CA THR A 85 -12.20 15.67 -13.40
C THR A 85 -13.24 15.87 -14.50
N SER A 86 -13.49 14.85 -15.31
CA SER A 86 -14.44 14.90 -16.44
C SER A 86 -15.88 14.61 -15.99
N GLN A 87 -16.06 13.74 -14.99
CA GLN A 87 -17.36 13.21 -14.55
C GLN A 87 -17.71 13.56 -13.09
N TYR A 88 -17.09 14.59 -12.52
CA TYR A 88 -17.23 14.96 -11.10
C TYR A 88 -18.68 15.04 -10.59
N LYS A 89 -19.60 15.53 -11.43
CA LYS A 89 -21.02 15.65 -11.09
C LYS A 89 -21.68 14.29 -10.83
N GLU A 90 -21.28 13.26 -11.56
CA GLU A 90 -21.84 11.91 -11.41
C GLU A 90 -21.41 11.25 -10.09
N HIS A 91 -20.31 11.75 -9.51
CA HIS A 91 -19.80 11.39 -8.19
C HIS A 91 -20.27 12.32 -7.07
N GLY A 92 -21.16 13.28 -7.35
CA GLY A 92 -21.66 14.23 -6.34
C GLY A 92 -20.59 15.20 -5.82
N LEU A 93 -19.52 15.43 -6.60
CA LEU A 93 -18.42 16.33 -6.23
C LEU A 93 -18.65 17.74 -6.78
N THR A 94 -18.04 18.72 -6.14
CA THR A 94 -17.76 20.03 -6.76
C THR A 94 -16.55 19.94 -7.69
N LYS A 95 -16.36 20.96 -8.54
CA LYS A 95 -15.22 20.98 -9.47
C LYS A 95 -13.89 21.06 -8.72
N GLU A 96 -13.85 21.87 -7.65
CA GLU A 96 -12.70 22.07 -6.78
C GLU A 96 -12.31 20.75 -6.10
N GLN A 97 -13.29 20.07 -5.49
CA GLN A 97 -13.11 18.75 -4.88
C GLN A 97 -12.59 17.70 -5.87
N ALA A 98 -13.09 17.71 -7.11
CA ALA A 98 -12.63 16.79 -8.14
C ALA A 98 -11.18 17.07 -8.57
N ILE A 99 -10.76 18.34 -8.62
CA ILE A 99 -9.37 18.72 -8.90
C ILE A 99 -8.45 18.22 -7.79
N GLU A 100 -8.82 18.45 -6.52
CA GLU A 100 -8.02 17.99 -5.39
C GLU A 100 -7.94 16.46 -5.34
N LEU A 101 -9.07 15.77 -5.49
CA LEU A 101 -9.11 14.31 -5.49
C LEU A 101 -8.34 13.72 -6.68
N ALA A 102 -8.36 14.37 -7.84
CA ALA A 102 -7.52 13.99 -8.97
C ALA A 102 -6.02 14.14 -8.67
N GLN A 103 -5.61 15.17 -7.92
CA GLN A 103 -4.23 15.28 -7.46
C GLN A 103 -3.86 14.12 -6.53
N GLN A 104 -4.74 13.75 -5.60
CA GLN A 104 -4.52 12.60 -4.71
C GLN A 104 -4.37 11.28 -5.48
N PHE A 105 -5.16 11.05 -6.54
CA PHE A 105 -4.99 9.88 -7.41
C PHE A 105 -3.67 9.87 -8.18
N ARG A 106 -3.17 11.03 -8.60
CA ARG A 106 -1.84 11.13 -9.24
C ARG A 106 -0.71 10.83 -8.27
N LEU A 107 -0.80 11.33 -7.03
CA LEU A 107 0.13 10.99 -5.97
C LEU A 107 0.08 9.49 -5.66
N LEU A 108 -1.11 8.91 -5.60
CA LEU A 108 -1.27 7.47 -5.41
C LEU A 108 -0.58 6.65 -6.52
N ALA A 109 -0.69 7.09 -7.77
CA ALA A 109 0.00 6.43 -8.88
C ALA A 109 1.53 6.42 -8.67
N ILE A 110 2.11 7.54 -8.19
CA ILE A 110 3.54 7.64 -7.87
C ILE A 110 3.91 6.67 -6.73
N GLN A 111 3.09 6.61 -5.68
CA GLN A 111 3.34 5.68 -4.57
C GLN A 111 3.29 4.22 -5.03
N ILE A 112 2.35 3.86 -5.89
CA ILE A 112 2.26 2.52 -6.48
C ILE A 112 3.51 2.22 -7.32
N THR A 113 4.02 3.16 -8.13
CA THR A 113 5.20 2.91 -8.96
C THR A 113 6.50 2.75 -8.17
N ASN A 114 6.57 3.31 -6.97
CA ASN A 114 7.76 3.24 -6.11
C ASN A 114 7.80 1.98 -5.23
N VAL A 115 6.91 1.02 -5.45
CA VAL A 115 6.89 -0.24 -4.71
C VAL A 115 8.05 -1.13 -5.17
N ASP A 116 9.07 -1.24 -4.32
CA ASP A 116 10.28 -2.03 -4.60
C ASP A 116 10.45 -3.24 -3.66
N THR A 117 9.72 -3.26 -2.52
CA THR A 117 9.73 -4.37 -1.56
C THR A 117 8.32 -4.90 -1.25
N LEU A 118 8.22 -6.09 -0.62
CA LEU A 118 6.92 -6.58 -0.15
C LEU A 118 6.38 -5.71 0.98
N HIS A 119 7.26 -5.18 1.83
CA HIS A 119 6.89 -4.19 2.84
C HIS A 119 6.22 -2.97 2.18
N ASP A 120 6.85 -2.38 1.16
CA ASP A 120 6.26 -1.25 0.42
C ASP A 120 4.91 -1.61 -0.20
N LEU A 121 4.80 -2.80 -0.78
CA LEU A 121 3.56 -3.27 -1.39
C LEU A 121 2.42 -3.39 -0.36
N ARG A 122 2.72 -3.94 0.83
CA ARG A 122 1.77 -4.02 1.95
C ARG A 122 1.41 -2.63 2.48
N PHE A 123 2.40 -1.74 2.57
CA PHE A 123 2.21 -0.37 3.02
C PHE A 123 1.28 0.40 2.06
N VAL A 124 1.55 0.35 0.76
CA VAL A 124 0.72 0.96 -0.29
C VAL A 124 -0.69 0.34 -0.29
N TYR A 125 -0.82 -0.98 -0.12
CA TYR A 125 -2.12 -1.64 -0.01
C TYR A 125 -2.94 -1.08 1.18
N ALA A 126 -2.31 -0.92 2.35
CA ALA A 126 -2.96 -0.34 3.52
C ALA A 126 -3.35 1.12 3.30
N ALA A 127 -2.46 1.93 2.71
CA ALA A 127 -2.73 3.33 2.38
C ALA A 127 -3.90 3.48 1.40
N VAL A 128 -3.95 2.67 0.34
CA VAL A 128 -5.07 2.64 -0.62
C VAL A 128 -6.36 2.25 0.09
N THR A 129 -6.31 1.28 1.00
CA THR A 129 -7.49 0.83 1.75
C THR A 129 -8.08 1.96 2.60
N MET A 130 -7.23 2.67 3.35
CA MET A 130 -7.66 3.84 4.14
C MET A 130 -8.16 4.98 3.24
N PHE A 131 -7.48 5.22 2.11
CA PHE A 131 -7.88 6.23 1.15
C PHE A 131 -9.28 5.95 0.59
N VAL A 132 -9.55 4.70 0.19
CA VAL A 132 -10.87 4.24 -0.27
C VAL A 132 -11.94 4.46 0.78
N ASP A 133 -11.67 4.10 2.03
CA ASP A 133 -12.61 4.29 3.14
C ASP A 133 -13.00 5.78 3.29
N LYS A 134 -12.01 6.69 3.25
CA LYS A 134 -12.24 8.14 3.36
C LYS A 134 -13.05 8.72 2.19
N ILE A 135 -12.91 8.17 0.98
CA ILE A 135 -13.65 8.62 -0.21
C ILE A 135 -14.91 7.80 -0.51
N SER A 136 -15.23 6.78 0.30
CA SER A 136 -16.41 5.91 0.11
C SER A 136 -17.75 6.67 0.25
N SER A 137 -17.71 7.82 0.93
CA SER A 137 -18.88 8.70 1.11
C SER A 137 -19.39 9.29 -0.21
N PHE A 138 -18.57 9.36 -1.26
CA PHE A 138 -18.96 9.88 -2.56
C PHE A 138 -19.63 8.81 -3.40
N LYS A 139 -20.93 9.01 -3.64
CA LYS A 139 -21.76 8.06 -4.36
C LYS A 139 -21.68 8.33 -5.85
N HIS A 140 -21.63 7.25 -6.63
CA HIS A 140 -21.92 7.30 -8.06
C HIS A 140 -23.36 6.84 -8.30
N LYS A 141 -23.98 7.30 -9.39
CA LYS A 141 -25.36 6.90 -9.76
C LYS A 141 -25.48 5.38 -9.93
N LYS A 142 -24.43 4.71 -10.39
CA LYS A 142 -24.32 3.25 -10.47
C LYS A 142 -23.21 2.76 -9.54
N PHE A 143 -23.49 1.73 -8.74
CA PHE A 143 -22.54 1.15 -7.80
C PHE A 143 -21.25 0.67 -8.46
N GLU A 144 -21.37 0.01 -9.62
CA GLU A 144 -20.23 -0.53 -10.39
C GLU A 144 -19.32 0.55 -10.99
N GLU A 145 -19.80 1.78 -11.04
CA GLU A 145 -19.06 2.96 -11.51
C GLU A 145 -18.61 3.83 -10.33
N SER A 146 -18.83 3.40 -9.08
CA SER A 146 -18.32 4.08 -7.90
C SER A 146 -16.78 4.02 -7.82
N LEU A 147 -16.19 5.05 -7.24
CA LEU A 147 -14.74 5.13 -7.04
C LEU A 147 -14.25 3.98 -6.17
N GLU A 148 -14.98 3.70 -5.08
CA GLU A 148 -14.69 2.57 -4.20
C GLU A 148 -14.62 1.26 -4.99
N TYR A 149 -15.67 0.95 -5.76
CA TYR A 149 -15.71 -0.30 -6.53
C TYR A 149 -14.56 -0.36 -7.54
N SER A 150 -14.30 0.73 -8.27
CA SER A 150 -13.23 0.81 -9.26
C SER A 150 -11.85 0.60 -8.62
N ILE A 151 -11.59 1.21 -7.47
CA ILE A 151 -10.30 1.06 -6.75
C ILE A 151 -10.17 -0.35 -6.17
N ARG A 152 -11.23 -0.90 -5.57
CA ARG A 152 -11.20 -2.28 -5.04
C ARG A 152 -10.91 -3.28 -6.15
N LYS A 153 -11.66 -3.22 -7.26
CA LYS A 153 -11.55 -4.15 -8.38
C LYS A 153 -10.24 -4.00 -9.14
N ASN A 154 -9.83 -2.76 -9.42
CA ASN A 154 -8.73 -2.49 -10.33
C ASN A 154 -7.44 -2.06 -9.64
N ILE A 155 -7.38 -1.90 -8.32
CA ILE A 155 -6.13 -1.60 -7.60
C ILE A 155 -5.93 -2.60 -6.47
N LEU A 156 -6.82 -2.64 -5.48
CA LEU A 156 -6.62 -3.47 -4.28
C LEU A 156 -6.59 -4.97 -4.60
N ASN A 157 -7.56 -5.51 -5.33
CA ASN A 157 -7.62 -6.95 -5.62
C ASN A 157 -6.37 -7.45 -6.38
N PRO A 158 -5.88 -6.76 -7.44
CA PRO A 158 -4.61 -7.10 -8.07
C PRO A 158 -3.41 -6.97 -7.14
N LEU A 159 -3.28 -5.87 -6.37
CA LEU A 159 -2.16 -5.70 -5.43
C LEU A 159 -2.15 -6.81 -4.36
N ASN A 160 -3.32 -7.21 -3.85
CA ASN A 160 -3.43 -8.33 -2.91
C ASN A 160 -2.92 -9.65 -3.53
N SER A 161 -3.16 -9.85 -4.82
CA SER A 161 -2.70 -11.04 -5.54
C SER A 161 -1.17 -11.06 -5.69
N CYS A 162 -0.53 -9.88 -5.72
CA CYS A 162 0.93 -9.74 -5.65
C CYS A 162 1.49 -10.03 -4.25
N ILE A 163 0.70 -9.83 -3.18
CA ILE A 163 1.08 -10.10 -1.79
C ILE A 163 0.94 -11.60 -1.44
N ALA A 164 -0.16 -12.24 -1.85
CA ALA A 164 -0.68 -13.44 -1.18
C ALA A 164 -0.40 -14.80 -1.85
N THR A 165 0.58 -14.94 -2.75
CA THR A 165 0.86 -16.25 -3.34
C THR A 165 1.78 -17.09 -2.43
N GLN A 166 1.26 -18.21 -1.92
CA GLN A 166 2.04 -19.26 -1.22
C GLN A 166 3.30 -19.66 -2.02
N LYS A 167 3.20 -19.68 -3.36
CA LYS A 167 4.36 -19.85 -4.26
C LYS A 167 5.44 -18.78 -4.08
N ASN A 168 5.07 -17.52 -3.85
CA ASN A 168 6.04 -16.44 -3.61
C ASN A 168 6.74 -16.67 -2.27
N PHE A 169 6.01 -17.11 -1.24
CA PHE A 169 6.58 -17.43 0.06
C PHE A 169 7.54 -18.64 0.00
N GLU A 170 7.09 -19.76 -0.59
CA GLU A 170 7.91 -20.96 -0.80
C GLU A 170 9.16 -20.67 -1.63
N LEU A 171 9.05 -19.81 -2.62
CA LEU A 171 10.20 -19.46 -3.46
C LEU A 171 11.19 -18.51 -2.76
N ARG A 172 10.70 -17.56 -1.95
CA ARG A 172 11.57 -16.73 -1.11
C ARG A 172 12.35 -17.58 -0.11
N LEU A 173 11.69 -18.56 0.51
CA LEU A 173 12.34 -19.55 1.37
C LEU A 173 13.43 -20.33 0.60
N ARG A 174 13.16 -20.78 -0.63
CA ARG A 174 14.15 -21.48 -1.47
C ARG A 174 15.36 -20.61 -1.80
N MET A 175 15.17 -19.34 -2.14
CA MET A 175 16.28 -18.43 -2.47
C MET A 175 17.16 -18.14 -1.26
N MET A 176 16.56 -17.96 -0.08
CA MET A 176 17.28 -17.72 1.15
C MET A 176 18.18 -18.91 1.52
N ASN A 177 17.64 -20.12 1.35
CA ASN A 177 18.39 -21.37 1.54
C ASN A 177 19.51 -21.59 0.49
N HIS A 178 19.49 -20.90 -0.65
CA HIS A 178 20.60 -20.92 -1.62
C HIS A 178 21.66 -19.85 -1.34
N GLN A 179 21.32 -18.72 -0.70
CA GLN A 179 22.30 -17.71 -0.29
C GLN A 179 23.16 -18.17 0.89
N THR A 180 22.63 -18.97 1.81
CA THR A 180 23.38 -19.54 2.95
C THR A 180 24.43 -20.57 2.51
N VAL A 181 24.30 -21.20 1.34
CA VAL A 181 25.28 -22.18 0.82
C VAL A 181 26.51 -21.50 0.19
N LEU A 182 26.43 -20.22 -0.14
CA LEU A 182 27.49 -19.46 -0.83
C LEU A 182 28.28 -18.51 0.08
N ALA A 183 28.00 -18.47 1.38
CA ALA A 183 28.87 -17.80 2.35
C ALA A 183 29.90 -18.81 2.88
N PRO A 184 31.14 -18.86 2.36
CA PRO A 184 32.15 -19.74 2.93
C PRO A 184 32.47 -19.26 4.33
N GLY A 185 32.32 -20.17 5.30
CA GLY A 185 32.83 -19.98 6.64
C GLY A 185 34.30 -19.56 6.58
N LYS A 186 34.58 -18.36 7.07
CA LYS A 186 35.93 -18.01 7.51
C LYS A 186 36.07 -18.47 8.96
N ALA A 187 36.59 -19.68 9.11
CA ALA A 187 37.46 -20.17 10.18
C ALA A 187 37.77 -21.62 9.75
N GLU A 188 39.02 -22.05 9.67
CA GLU A 188 39.78 -22.43 10.87
C GLU A 188 41.28 -22.13 10.70
N ASN A 189 41.91 -21.79 11.84
CA ASN A 189 43.35 -21.82 12.05
C ASN A 189 43.86 -23.25 12.19
#